data_AF-Q0J3J2-F1
#
_entry.id   AF-Q0J3J2-F1
#
_cell.length_a   1.000
_cell.length_b   1.000
_cell.length_c   1.000
_cell.angle_alpha   90.00
_cell.angle_beta   90.00
_cell.angle_gamma   90.00
#
_symmetry.space_group_name_H-M   'P 1'
#
loop_
_entity.id
_entity.type
_entity.pdbx_description
1 polymer ?
#
loop_
_entity_poly.entity_id
_entity_poly.type
_entity_poly.pdbx_seq_one_letter_code
_entity_poly.pdbx_strand_id
1 'polypeptide(L)'
;MMISVAMILKKLAYEHNLSVLVTNHMVAGNGAPKPALGESWKTVPHVRLVISRERGSKICAATVLKHTLLASGRVMKFAVPS
;
A
#
# COMPACT_ATOMS: atom_id res chain seq x y z
N MET A 1 4.45 11.80 15.59
CA MET A 1 3.08 11.82 14.99
C MET A 1 3.02 10.88 13.79
N MET A 2 1.89 10.18 13.62
CA MET A 2 1.61 9.04 12.73
C MET A 2 2.55 7.83 12.79
N ILE A 3 3.87 8.02 12.85
CA ILE A 3 4.82 6.91 12.99
C ILE A 3 4.63 6.12 14.29
N SER A 4 4.16 6.75 15.36
CA SER A 4 3.81 6.07 16.62
C SER A 4 2.69 5.06 16.43
N VAL A 5 1.67 5.39 15.63
CA VAL A 5 0.57 4.47 15.28
C VAL A 5 1.11 3.28 14.50
N ALA A 6 2.00 3.52 13.52
CA ALA A 6 2.67 2.46 12.79
C ALA A 6 3.44 1.48 13.71
N MET A 7 4.15 2.00 14.71
CA MET A 7 4.89 1.16 15.67
C MET A 7 3.95 0.35 16.56
N ILE A 8 2.84 0.94 17.02
CA ILE A 8 1.81 0.24 17.80
C ILE A 8 1.18 -0.89 16.96
N LEU A 9 0.83 -0.61 15.71
CA LEU A 9 0.27 -1.61 14.80
C LEU A 9 1.24 -2.78 14.55
N LYS A 10 2.54 -2.49 14.38
CA LYS A 10 3.56 -3.53 14.26
C LYS A 10 3.67 -4.39 15.52
N LYS A 11 3.68 -3.76 16.68
CA LYS A 11 3.75 -4.45 17.97
C LYS A 11 2.54 -5.36 18.14
N LEU A 12 1.34 -4.85 17.90
CA LEU A 12 0.09 -5.62 17.99
C LEU A 12 0.07 -6.81 17.03
N ALA A 13 0.51 -6.60 15.78
CA ALA A 13 0.59 -7.66 14.77
C ALA A 13 1.49 -8.82 15.22
N TYR A 14 2.66 -8.48 15.78
CA TYR A 14 3.61 -9.46 16.27
C TYR A 14 3.11 -10.18 17.53
N GLU A 15 2.63 -9.44 18.53
CA GLU A 15 2.25 -10.00 19.84
C GLU A 15 1.00 -10.89 19.75
N HIS A 16 0.08 -10.60 18.83
CA HIS A 16 -1.18 -11.33 18.72
C HIS A 16 -1.31 -12.14 17.43
N ASN A 17 -0.23 -12.28 16.66
CA ASN A 17 -0.22 -13.00 15.38
C ASN A 17 -1.32 -12.52 14.40
N LEU A 18 -1.45 -11.20 14.25
CA LEU A 18 -2.47 -10.58 13.41
C LEU A 18 -1.90 -10.07 12.09
N SER A 19 -2.71 -10.14 11.04
CA SER A 19 -2.42 -9.43 9.78
C SER A 19 -2.95 -8.00 9.84
N VAL A 20 -2.11 -7.01 9.53
CA VAL A 20 -2.52 -5.60 9.48
C VAL A 20 -2.51 -5.11 8.04
N LEU A 21 -3.67 -4.62 7.58
CA LEU A 21 -3.82 -3.93 6.30
C LEU A 21 -4.01 -2.43 6.54
N VAL A 22 -3.23 -1.61 5.84
CA VAL A 22 -3.35 -0.16 5.88
C VAL A 22 -3.67 0.36 4.49
N THR A 23 -4.79 1.06 4.36
CA THR A 23 -5.14 1.80 3.14
C THR A 23 -4.62 3.23 3.25
N ASN A 24 -4.13 3.76 2.14
CA ASN A 24 -3.65 5.13 2.08
C ASN A 24 -4.14 5.78 0.79
N HIS A 25 -4.47 7.07 0.87
CA HIS A 25 -4.83 7.85 -0.30
C HIS A 25 -3.58 8.43 -0.99
N MET A 26 -3.75 8.79 -2.25
CA MET A 26 -2.71 9.44 -3.06
C MET A 26 -2.99 10.94 -3.11
N VAL A 27 -1.95 11.75 -3.02
CA VAL A 27 -2.02 13.22 -3.12
C VAL A 27 -1.15 13.70 -4.28
N ALA A 28 -1.40 14.91 -4.77
CA ALA A 28 -0.55 15.55 -5.76
C ALA A 28 0.90 15.66 -5.25
N GLY A 29 1.85 15.32 -6.10
CA GLY A 29 3.28 15.49 -5.86
C GLY A 29 3.94 16.27 -6.99
N ASN A 30 5.25 16.45 -6.91
CA ASN A 30 6.02 17.13 -7.96
C ASN A 30 6.15 16.20 -9.17
N GLY A 31 5.20 16.28 -10.09
CA GLY A 31 5.18 15.52 -11.36
C GLY A 31 4.47 14.17 -11.31
N ALA A 32 4.32 13.55 -10.14
CA ALA A 32 3.59 12.29 -9.99
C ALA A 32 2.80 12.24 -8.66
N PRO A 33 1.64 11.55 -8.62
CA PRO A 33 0.92 11.28 -7.38
C PRO A 33 1.81 10.54 -6.38
N LYS A 34 1.73 10.92 -5.10
CA LYS A 34 2.51 10.33 -4.01
C LYS A 34 1.60 9.87 -2.86
N PRO A 35 2.02 8.88 -2.05
CA PRO A 35 1.25 8.46 -0.89
C PRO A 35 1.19 9.56 0.18
N ALA A 36 0.01 9.76 0.78
CA ALA A 36 -0.22 10.86 1.73
C ALA A 36 0.54 10.73 3.06
N LEU A 37 0.71 9.50 3.55
CA LEU A 37 1.45 9.20 4.79
C LEU A 37 2.95 9.58 4.74
N GLY A 38 3.48 9.95 3.57
CA GLY A 38 4.83 10.48 3.43
C GLY A 38 5.95 9.44 3.51
N GLU A 39 7.19 9.92 3.44
CA GLU A 39 8.39 9.07 3.39
C GLU A 39 8.65 8.29 4.69
N SER A 40 8.25 8.82 5.85
CA SER A 40 8.40 8.14 7.14
C SER A 40 7.64 6.80 7.20
N TRP A 41 6.59 6.64 6.40
CA TRP A 41 5.82 5.39 6.31
C TRP A 41 6.31 4.43 5.23
N LYS A 42 7.24 4.83 4.36
CA LYS A 42 7.67 4.02 3.22
C LYS A 42 8.31 2.69 3.63
N THR A 43 8.99 2.68 4.78
CA THR A 43 9.68 1.51 5.31
C THR A 43 8.83 0.69 6.29
N VAL A 44 7.72 1.26 6.78
CA VAL A 44 6.87 0.66 7.81
C VAL A 44 6.23 -0.65 7.31
N PRO A 45 5.43 -0.68 6.22
CA PRO A 45 4.84 -1.92 5.75
C PRO A 45 5.89 -2.90 5.22
N HIS A 46 5.69 -4.18 5.49
CA HIS A 46 6.48 -5.26 4.87
C HIS A 46 6.18 -5.37 3.38
N VAL A 47 4.92 -5.18 3.01
CA VAL A 47 4.42 -5.22 1.63
C VAL A 47 3.74 -3.90 1.28
N ARG A 48 3.99 -3.39 0.08
CA ARG A 48 3.35 -2.17 -0.45
C ARG A 48 2.79 -2.48 -1.84
N LEU A 49 1.50 -2.23 -2.01
CA LEU A 49 0.81 -2.34 -3.28
C LEU A 49 0.30 -0.96 -3.71
N VAL A 50 0.35 -0.68 -5.01
CA VAL A 50 -0.40 0.42 -5.62
C VAL A 50 -1.56 -0.17 -6.38
N ILE A 51 -2.75 0.35 -6.12
CA ILE A 51 -3.96 0.00 -6.86
C ILE A 51 -4.25 1.16 -7.81
N SER A 52 -4.44 0.82 -9.08
CA SER A 52 -4.80 1.77 -10.13
C SER A 52 -6.01 1.25 -10.90
N ARG A 53 -6.80 2.17 -11.43
CA ARG A 53 -7.95 1.86 -12.28
C ARG A 53 -7.95 2.84 -13.44
N GLU A 54 -8.09 2.31 -14.65
CA GLU A 54 -8.31 3.13 -15.83
C GLU A 54 -9.74 3.68 -15.83
N ARG A 55 -9.93 4.95 -16.19
CA ARG A 55 -11.28 5.57 -16.19
C ARG A 55 -12.22 4.79 -17.10
N GLY A 56 -13.41 4.48 -16.59
CA GLY A 56 -14.42 3.70 -17.30
C GLY A 56 -14.20 2.19 -17.29
N SER A 57 -13.05 1.70 -16.81
CA SER A 57 -12.78 0.27 -16.69
C SER A 57 -13.26 -0.30 -15.35
N LYS A 58 -13.89 -1.48 -15.39
CA LYS A 58 -14.16 -2.30 -14.19
C LYS A 58 -12.92 -3.09 -13.74
N ILE A 59 -11.86 -3.09 -14.55
CA ILE A 59 -10.60 -3.77 -14.27
C ILE A 59 -9.68 -2.82 -13.52
N CYS A 60 -9.22 -3.27 -12.36
CA CYS A 60 -8.17 -2.63 -11.58
C CYS A 60 -6.85 -3.37 -11.80
N ALA A 61 -5.75 -2.67 -11.57
CA ALA A 61 -4.41 -3.25 -11.53
C ALA A 61 -3.81 -3.02 -10.14
N ALA A 62 -3.29 -4.08 -9.54
CA ALA A 62 -2.46 -4.03 -8.34
C ALA A 62 -0.99 -4.26 -8.73
N THR A 63 -0.14 -3.29 -8.40
CA THR A 63 1.30 -3.33 -8.67
C THR A 63 2.09 -3.43 -7.36
N VAL A 64 3.02 -4.36 -7.27
CA VAL A 64 3.91 -4.52 -6.11
C VAL A 64 4.99 -3.44 -6.13
N LEU A 65 5.02 -2.57 -5.12
CA LEU A 65 6.11 -1.60 -4.93
C LEU A 65 7.21 -2.11 -4.00
N LYS A 66 6.86 -2.94 -3.03
CA LYS A 66 7.77 -3.56 -2.06
C LYS A 66 7.16 -4.87 -1.60
N HIS A 67 7.95 -5.93 -1.56
CA HIS A 67 7.61 -7.19 -0.92
C HIS A 67 8.90 -7.86 -0.45
N THR A 68 8.81 -8.70 0.57
CA THR A 68 9.96 -9.46 1.11
C THR A 68 10.40 -10.64 0.25
N LEU A 69 9.64 -11.01 -0.79
CA LEU A 69 9.81 -12.26 -1.56
C LEU A 69 9.54 -12.05 -3.04
N LEU A 70 8.58 -11.18 -3.38
CA LEU A 70 8.24 -10.88 -4.76
C LEU A 70 9.07 -9.71 -5.30
N ALA A 71 9.45 -9.80 -6.58
CA ALA A 71 10.07 -8.70 -7.29
C ALA A 71 9.15 -7.48 -7.37
N SER A 72 9.72 -6.30 -7.21
CA SER A 72 9.02 -5.03 -7.44
C SER A 72 8.58 -4.92 -8.91
N GLY A 73 7.47 -4.25 -9.16
CA GLY A 73 6.90 -4.04 -10.50
C GLY A 73 5.99 -5.16 -10.99
N ARG A 74 5.82 -6.27 -10.26
CA ARG A 74 4.81 -7.28 -10.61
C ARG A 74 3.41 -6.67 -10.60
N VAL A 75 2.64 -6.91 -11.66
CA VAL A 75 1.28 -6.39 -11.85
C VAL A 75 0.28 -7.55 -11.93
N MET A 76 -0.84 -7.43 -11.21
CA MET A 76 -1.99 -8.30 -11.32
C MET A 76 -3.23 -7.48 -11.69
N LYS A 77 -4.00 -7.93 -12.69
CA LYS A 77 -5.27 -7.31 -13.06
C LYS A 77 -6.43 -8.08 -12.41
N PHE A 78 -7.43 -7.36 -11.91
CA PHE A 78 -8.60 -7.96 -11.28
C PHE A 78 -9.85 -7.12 -11.56
N ALA A 79 -11.01 -7.78 -11.65
CA ALA A 79 -12.29 -7.11 -11.77
C ALA A 79 -12.88 -6.85 -10.38
N VAL A 80 -13.52 -5.70 -10.20
CA VAL A 80 -14.33 -5.45 -8.99
C VAL A 80 -15.78 -5.86 -9.30
N PRO A 81 -16.39 -6.74 -8.49
CA PRO A 81 -17.80 -7.12 -8.65
C PRO A 81 -18.72 -5.89 -8.62
N SER A 82 -19.79 -5.94 -9.41
CA SER A 82 -20.87 -4.95 -9.42
C SER A 82 -21.86 -5.18 -8.29
#